data_AF-A0A8T3QGC4-F1
#
_entry.id   AF-A0A8T3QGC4-F1
#
_cell.length_a   1.000
_cell.length_b   1.000
_cell.length_c   1.000
_cell.angle_alpha   90.00
_cell.angle_beta   90.00
_cell.angle_gamma   90.00
#
_symmetry.space_group_name_H-M   'P 1'
#
loop_
_entity.id
_entity.type
_entity.pdbx_description
1 polymer ?
#
loop_
_entity_poly.entity_id
_entity_poly.type
_entity_poly.pdbx_seq_one_letter_code
_entity_poly.pdbx_strand_id
1 'polypeptide(L)'
;MDHDHHQHDLAERTEHLEEATGSAPLSGHEHEPAGGHEEHGGGQDKHAGHSVAMFRDKFWLSLALTIPVVLLSHDIQELVGYTVGKFPGIEYAPAILGSIIFLYGGLVFVRGAVGELRDRQPGMMTLISLAIVVAFVTSWAGTLGLFEVEIWWEFATLITIMLLCHWLEMRSIAQAQGALAALAALLPDTAERVSEAGTETVPLSALALGDLVLVRPGGR
;
A
#
# COMPACT_ATOMS: atom_id res chain seq x y z
N MET A 1 -4.04 54.30 -37.72
CA MET A 1 -4.83 54.68 -36.55
C MET A 1 -3.91 54.55 -35.34
N ASP A 2 -3.17 55.62 -35.11
CA ASP A 2 -2.54 56.01 -33.84
C ASP A 2 -3.34 57.22 -33.33
N HIS A 3 -3.45 57.38 -32.01
CA HIS A 3 -3.87 58.53 -31.19
C HIS A 3 -4.41 57.96 -29.86
N ASP A 4 -4.20 58.48 -28.66
CA ASP A 4 -3.23 59.42 -28.10
C ASP A 4 -3.45 59.40 -26.57
N HIS A 5 -2.38 59.74 -25.84
CA HIS A 5 -2.32 60.44 -24.55
C HIS A 5 -3.42 60.29 -23.48
N HIS A 6 -3.00 60.04 -22.24
CA HIS A 6 -3.31 60.95 -21.12
C HIS A 6 -2.22 60.91 -20.05
N GLN A 7 -1.67 62.10 -19.78
CA GLN A 7 -0.74 62.42 -18.70
C GLN A 7 -1.38 63.53 -17.84
N HIS A 8 -1.28 63.39 -16.52
CA HIS A 8 -1.48 64.38 -15.44
C HIS A 8 -0.75 63.75 -14.24
N ASP A 9 0.40 64.17 -13.74
CA ASP A 9 1.01 65.45 -13.34
C ASP A 9 0.69 65.88 -11.89
N LEU A 10 1.79 66.14 -11.17
CA LEU A 10 2.01 66.91 -9.93
C LEU A 10 1.65 66.34 -8.53
N ALA A 11 2.69 66.25 -7.68
CA ALA A 11 2.89 67.04 -6.44
C ALA A 11 3.45 66.23 -5.24
N GLU A 12 4.76 66.44 -5.00
CA GLU A 12 5.46 66.62 -3.73
C GLU A 12 4.80 66.17 -2.40
N ARG A 13 5.54 65.37 -1.61
CA ARG A 13 5.89 65.74 -0.23
C ARG A 13 7.14 65.01 0.28
N THR A 14 8.06 65.82 0.76
CA THR A 14 9.38 65.55 1.34
C THR A 14 9.33 65.08 2.81
N GLU A 15 10.47 64.47 3.21
CA GLU A 15 11.12 64.50 4.53
C GLU A 15 10.63 63.62 5.69
N HIS A 16 11.51 62.69 6.13
CA HIS A 16 12.11 62.72 7.48
C HIS A 16 13.36 61.80 7.58
N LEU A 17 14.54 62.43 7.73
CA LEU A 17 15.69 62.18 8.65
C LEU A 17 16.32 60.75 8.72
N GLU A 18 17.60 60.57 8.35
CA GLU A 18 18.84 60.74 9.18
C GLU A 18 18.88 59.74 10.36
N GLU A 19 19.92 58.95 10.68
CA GLU A 19 21.38 58.99 10.49
C GLU A 19 21.98 57.66 11.02
N ALA A 20 23.29 57.44 10.79
CA ALA A 20 24.25 56.66 11.61
C ALA A 20 24.92 55.41 10.97
N THR A 21 26.02 55.72 10.27
CA THR A 21 27.36 55.10 10.30
C THR A 21 27.64 53.89 11.23
N GLY A 22 28.30 52.86 10.67
CA GLY A 22 28.91 51.78 11.44
C GLY A 22 29.74 50.79 10.61
N SER A 23 31.05 50.96 10.66
CA SER A 23 32.19 50.11 10.23
C SER A 23 32.04 48.56 10.17
N ALA A 24 32.66 47.96 9.14
CA ALA A 24 32.96 46.51 8.98
C ALA A 24 33.98 45.99 10.04
N PRO A 25 34.18 44.66 10.28
CA PRO A 25 34.68 43.71 9.27
C PRO A 25 34.22 42.21 9.35
N LEU A 26 34.40 41.52 8.21
CA LEU A 26 34.77 40.11 7.97
C LEU A 26 34.17 38.95 8.82
N SER A 27 33.39 38.09 8.16
CA SER A 27 33.47 36.62 8.34
C SER A 27 33.04 35.93 7.06
N GLY A 28 33.89 35.04 6.54
CA GLY A 28 33.62 34.25 5.34
C GLY A 28 32.52 33.21 5.58
N HIS A 29 31.62 33.10 4.62
CA HIS A 29 30.78 31.93 4.44
C HIS A 29 31.06 31.36 3.05
N GLU A 30 31.72 30.20 3.08
CA GLU A 30 31.85 29.29 1.95
C GLU A 30 30.45 28.91 1.47
N HIS A 31 30.15 29.23 0.23
CA HIS A 31 29.01 28.65 -0.48
C HIS A 31 29.40 27.24 -0.92
N GLU A 32 28.90 26.22 -0.20
CA GLU A 32 28.80 24.87 -0.76
C GLU A 32 27.78 24.87 -1.92
N PRO A 33 28.08 24.20 -3.05
CA PRO A 33 27.12 24.02 -4.12
C PRO A 33 26.07 22.98 -3.74
N ALA A 34 24.82 23.30 -4.06
CA ALA A 34 23.68 22.42 -3.99
C ALA A 34 23.90 21.13 -4.80
N GLY A 35 23.76 19.99 -4.12
CA GLY A 35 23.57 18.67 -4.72
C GLY A 35 22.24 18.11 -4.26
N GLY A 36 21.19 18.34 -5.06
CA GLY A 36 19.86 17.79 -4.81
C GLY A 36 19.86 16.27 -4.92
N HIS A 37 19.61 15.59 -3.81
CA HIS A 37 19.01 14.26 -3.84
C HIS A 37 17.49 14.44 -3.83
N GLU A 38 16.93 14.73 -5.01
CA GLU A 38 15.54 14.37 -5.28
C GLU A 38 15.48 12.85 -5.38
N GLU A 39 15.17 12.22 -4.24
CA GLU A 39 14.75 10.83 -4.17
C GLU A 39 13.39 10.69 -4.87
N HIS A 40 13.42 10.54 -6.19
CA HIS A 40 12.27 10.08 -6.97
C HIS A 40 12.03 8.60 -6.66
N GLY A 41 11.17 8.36 -5.67
CA GLY A 41 10.72 7.03 -5.28
C GLY A 41 9.46 7.08 -4.44
N GLY A 42 8.47 7.89 -4.84
CA GLY A 42 7.16 7.98 -4.19
C GLY A 42 6.29 6.74 -4.39
N GLY A 43 6.79 5.56 -4.03
CA GLY A 43 5.97 4.42 -3.63
C GLY A 43 5.78 4.54 -2.13
N GLN A 44 4.61 5.01 -1.69
CA GLN A 44 4.26 5.01 -0.28
C GLN A 44 4.29 3.56 0.24
N ASP A 45 5.37 3.17 0.92
CA ASP A 45 5.44 1.95 1.71
C ASP A 45 4.44 2.03 2.88
N LYS A 46 3.16 1.79 2.57
CA LYS A 46 2.06 1.62 3.54
C LYS A 46 2.04 0.20 4.14
N HIS A 47 3.19 -0.47 4.25
CA HIS A 47 3.25 -1.88 4.65
C HIS A 47 3.35 -2.13 6.16
N ALA A 48 3.30 -1.09 7.01
CA ALA A 48 3.40 -1.22 8.47
C ALA A 48 2.16 -1.85 9.17
N GLY A 49 1.16 -2.34 8.43
CA GLY A 49 -0.06 -2.94 9.01
C GLY A 49 -0.65 -4.16 8.29
N HIS A 50 -0.07 -4.63 7.19
CA HIS A 50 -0.61 -5.72 6.37
C HIS A 50 0.42 -6.86 6.26
N SER A 51 0.63 -7.59 7.35
CA SER A 51 1.53 -8.74 7.31
C SER A 51 0.90 -9.90 6.53
N VAL A 52 1.71 -10.61 5.73
CA VAL A 52 1.32 -11.86 5.04
C VAL A 52 0.66 -12.84 6.02
N ALA A 53 1.15 -12.88 7.26
CA ALA A 53 0.61 -13.71 8.33
C ALA A 53 -0.84 -13.35 8.72
N MET A 54 -1.19 -12.07 8.73
CA MET A 54 -2.55 -11.62 9.06
C MET A 54 -3.58 -12.12 8.04
N PHE A 55 -3.30 -12.01 6.74
CA PHE A 55 -4.19 -12.55 5.70
C PHE A 55 -4.27 -14.08 5.73
N ARG A 56 -3.14 -14.76 6.00
CA ARG A 56 -3.11 -16.21 6.20
C ARG A 56 -4.02 -16.65 7.35
N ASP A 57 -3.85 -16.04 8.52
CA ASP A 57 -4.58 -16.43 9.73
C ASP A 57 -6.08 -16.13 9.56
N LYS A 58 -6.41 -15.01 8.91
CA LYS A 58 -7.78 -14.67 8.54
C LYS A 58 -8.39 -15.66 7.57
N PHE A 59 -7.65 -16.02 6.52
CA PHE A 59 -8.07 -16.99 5.53
C PHE A 59 -8.44 -18.32 6.16
N TRP A 60 -7.60 -18.89 7.03
CA TRP A 60 -7.86 -20.21 7.59
C TRP A 60 -9.09 -20.26 8.49
N LEU A 61 -9.30 -19.25 9.33
CA LEU A 61 -10.51 -19.19 10.16
C LEU A 61 -11.75 -18.95 9.29
N SER A 62 -11.68 -18.02 8.33
CA SER A 62 -12.78 -17.78 7.39
C SER A 62 -13.12 -19.01 6.56
N LEU A 63 -12.11 -19.75 6.07
CA LEU A 63 -12.31 -21.01 5.35
C LEU A 63 -12.99 -22.05 6.22
N ALA A 64 -12.53 -22.24 7.47
CA ALA A 64 -13.12 -23.19 8.40
C ALA A 64 -14.59 -22.87 8.71
N LEU A 65 -14.96 -21.58 8.76
CA LEU A 65 -16.34 -21.13 8.95
C LEU A 65 -17.17 -21.19 7.65
N THR A 66 -16.56 -21.00 6.49
CA THR A 66 -17.25 -21.06 5.19
C THR A 66 -17.70 -22.47 4.86
N ILE A 67 -16.93 -23.51 5.24
CA ILE A 67 -17.30 -24.91 5.01
C ILE A 67 -18.71 -25.23 5.55
N PRO A 68 -19.02 -25.02 6.84
CA PRO A 68 -20.37 -25.30 7.34
C PRO A 68 -21.44 -24.39 6.70
N VAL A 69 -21.14 -23.14 6.34
CA VAL A 69 -22.09 -22.27 5.61
C VAL A 69 -22.45 -22.87 4.26
N VAL A 70 -21.46 -23.32 3.49
CA VAL A 70 -21.65 -23.96 2.18
C VAL A 70 -22.42 -25.27 2.34
N LEU A 71 -22.10 -26.08 3.35
CA LEU A 71 -22.79 -27.35 3.59
C LEU A 71 -24.25 -27.19 4.04
N LEU A 72 -24.59 -26.06 4.66
CA LEU A 72 -25.95 -25.75 5.08
C LEU A 72 -26.80 -25.12 3.96
N SER A 73 -26.17 -24.69 2.85
CA SER A 73 -26.89 -24.10 1.71
C SER A 73 -27.85 -25.11 1.05
N HIS A 74 -29.03 -24.62 0.65
CA HIS A 74 -30.00 -25.41 -0.08
C HIS A 74 -29.51 -25.78 -1.49
N ASP A 75 -28.90 -24.82 -2.22
CA ASP A 75 -28.39 -25.04 -3.58
C ASP A 75 -27.34 -26.16 -3.61
N ILE A 76 -26.48 -26.19 -2.61
CA ILE A 76 -25.42 -27.20 -2.48
C ILE A 76 -26.00 -28.57 -2.09
N GLN A 77 -27.00 -28.59 -1.21
CA GLN A 77 -27.72 -29.80 -0.84
C GLN A 77 -28.41 -30.44 -2.05
N GLU A 78 -29.10 -29.65 -2.87
CA GLU A 78 -29.76 -30.13 -4.09
C GLU A 78 -28.76 -30.64 -5.13
N LEU A 79 -27.66 -29.90 -5.32
CA LEU A 79 -26.60 -30.26 -6.27
C LEU A 79 -25.93 -31.59 -5.93
N VAL A 80 -25.65 -31.82 -4.64
CA VAL A 80 -24.93 -33.02 -4.16
C VAL A 80 -25.89 -34.17 -3.80
N GLY A 81 -27.18 -33.89 -3.59
CA GLY A 81 -28.21 -34.88 -3.30
C GLY A 81 -28.24 -35.36 -1.84
N TYR A 82 -27.86 -34.51 -0.89
CA TYR A 82 -28.02 -34.79 0.55
C TYR A 82 -28.99 -33.81 1.19
N THR A 83 -29.51 -34.16 2.36
CA THR A 83 -30.34 -33.26 3.16
C THR A 83 -29.79 -33.16 4.57
N VAL A 84 -29.73 -31.95 5.10
CA VAL A 84 -29.39 -31.74 6.51
C VAL A 84 -30.65 -31.91 7.35
N GLY A 85 -30.51 -32.55 8.51
CA GLY A 85 -31.61 -32.72 9.45
C GLY A 85 -32.21 -31.38 9.86
N LYS A 86 -33.54 -31.25 9.81
CA LYS A 86 -34.25 -30.06 10.27
C LYS A 86 -34.29 -30.04 11.79
N PHE A 87 -33.44 -29.23 12.41
CA PHE A 87 -33.51 -28.92 13.84
C PHE A 87 -33.79 -27.42 14.05
N PRO A 88 -34.48 -27.05 15.14
CA PRO A 88 -34.87 -25.66 15.36
C PRO A 88 -33.65 -24.74 15.40
N GLY A 89 -33.70 -23.65 14.63
CA GLY A 89 -32.65 -22.63 14.56
C GLY A 89 -31.55 -22.88 13.52
N ILE A 90 -31.54 -24.01 12.82
CA ILE A 90 -30.54 -24.29 11.77
C ILE A 90 -30.58 -23.28 10.62
N GLU A 91 -31.76 -22.74 10.31
CA GLU A 91 -31.99 -21.74 9.28
C GLU A 91 -31.24 -20.41 9.52
N TYR A 92 -30.93 -20.09 10.77
CA TYR A 92 -30.14 -18.90 11.12
C TYR A 92 -28.64 -19.15 11.18
N ALA A 93 -28.20 -20.42 11.11
CA ALA A 93 -26.78 -20.75 11.21
C ALA A 93 -25.94 -20.14 10.07
N PRO A 94 -26.35 -20.16 8.79
CA PRO A 94 -25.62 -19.47 7.72
C PRO A 94 -25.48 -17.96 7.99
N ALA A 95 -26.53 -17.30 8.49
CA ALA A 95 -26.51 -15.87 8.79
C ALA A 95 -25.55 -15.52 9.93
N ILE A 96 -25.53 -16.33 11.00
CA ILE A 96 -24.64 -16.13 12.14
C ILE A 96 -23.18 -16.35 11.72
N LEU A 97 -22.89 -17.48 11.06
CA LEU A 97 -21.54 -17.82 10.62
C LEU A 97 -21.04 -16.83 9.56
N GLY A 98 -21.87 -16.48 8.59
CA GLY A 98 -21.58 -15.46 7.58
C GLY A 98 -21.28 -14.10 8.20
N SER A 99 -22.03 -13.69 9.22
CA SER A 99 -21.75 -12.45 9.95
C SER A 99 -20.41 -12.50 10.69
N ILE A 100 -20.03 -13.63 11.28
CA ILE A 100 -18.70 -13.81 11.88
C ILE A 100 -17.60 -13.70 10.81
N ILE A 101 -17.78 -14.34 9.65
CA ILE A 101 -16.84 -14.25 8.52
C ILE A 101 -16.67 -12.80 8.05
N PHE A 102 -17.77 -12.05 7.96
CA PHE A 102 -17.75 -10.63 7.59
C PHE A 102 -16.98 -9.79 8.61
N LEU A 103 -17.31 -9.92 9.89
CA LEU A 103 -16.68 -9.14 10.95
C LEU A 103 -15.19 -9.46 11.09
N TYR A 104 -14.81 -10.73 10.94
CA TYR A 104 -13.43 -11.14 11.13
C TYR A 104 -12.57 -10.94 9.87
N GLY A 105 -13.03 -11.47 8.73
CA GLY A 105 -12.33 -11.46 7.45
C GLY A 105 -12.68 -10.24 6.61
N GLY A 106 -13.98 -10.01 6.40
CA GLY A 106 -14.51 -8.95 5.54
C GLY A 106 -14.09 -7.53 5.93
N LEU A 107 -13.99 -7.24 7.24
CA LEU A 107 -13.63 -5.90 7.71
C LEU A 107 -12.24 -5.43 7.27
N VAL A 108 -11.33 -6.31 6.85
CA VAL A 108 -10.03 -5.88 6.30
C VAL A 108 -10.24 -5.10 5.00
N PHE A 109 -11.13 -5.58 4.14
CA PHE A 109 -11.46 -4.93 2.87
C PHE A 109 -12.21 -3.62 3.10
N VAL A 110 -13.17 -3.59 4.02
CA VAL A 110 -13.92 -2.38 4.36
C VAL A 110 -13.01 -1.29 4.90
N ARG A 111 -12.07 -1.63 5.80
CA ARG A 111 -11.11 -0.66 6.33
C ARG A 111 -10.17 -0.14 5.25
N GLY A 112 -9.70 -1.00 4.35
CA GLY A 112 -8.87 -0.59 3.22
C GLY A 112 -9.62 0.34 2.26
N ALA A 113 -10.88 0.02 1.94
CA ALA A 113 -11.75 0.85 1.11
C ALA A 113 -11.97 2.25 1.69
N VAL A 114 -12.18 2.36 3.01
CA VAL A 114 -12.30 3.66 3.68
C VAL A 114 -11.02 4.49 3.50
N GLY A 115 -9.84 3.86 3.56
CA GLY A 115 -8.57 4.52 3.28
C GLY A 115 -8.46 4.99 1.83
N GLU A 116 -8.70 4.11 0.87
CA GLU A 116 -8.69 4.42 -0.57
C GLU A 116 -9.65 5.57 -0.93
N LEU A 117 -10.87 5.53 -0.38
CA LEU A 117 -11.89 6.54 -0.63
C LEU A 117 -11.52 7.90 -0.01
N ARG A 118 -10.92 7.89 1.19
CA ARG A 118 -10.41 9.11 1.84
C ARG A 118 -9.29 9.74 1.02
N ASP A 119 -8.42 8.92 0.46
CA ASP A 119 -7.30 9.34 -0.38
C ASP A 119 -7.76 9.66 -1.83
N ARG A 120 -9.06 9.53 -2.14
CA ARG A 120 -9.69 9.75 -3.45
C ARG A 120 -9.08 8.91 -4.58
N GLN A 121 -8.62 7.72 -4.25
CA GLN A 121 -8.00 6.77 -5.18
C GLN A 121 -8.70 5.41 -5.02
N PRO A 122 -9.92 5.25 -5.56
CA PRO A 122 -10.64 3.99 -5.46
C PRO A 122 -9.88 2.88 -6.19
N GLY A 123 -9.61 1.79 -5.48
CA GLY A 123 -8.83 0.66 -5.97
C GLY A 123 -9.50 -0.68 -5.68
N MET A 124 -8.66 -1.71 -5.52
CA MET A 124 -9.10 -3.08 -5.33
C MET A 124 -9.89 -3.25 -4.03
N MET A 125 -9.48 -2.59 -2.93
CA MET A 125 -10.15 -2.73 -1.64
C MET A 125 -11.56 -2.14 -1.71
N THR A 126 -11.73 -1.01 -2.39
CA THR A 126 -13.03 -0.36 -2.59
C THR A 126 -14.00 -1.25 -3.37
N LEU A 127 -13.56 -1.86 -4.47
CA LEU A 127 -14.41 -2.75 -5.27
C LEU A 127 -14.84 -3.99 -4.49
N ILE A 128 -13.90 -4.64 -3.80
CA ILE A 128 -14.20 -5.81 -2.98
C ILE A 128 -15.14 -5.43 -1.84
N SER A 129 -14.85 -4.32 -1.14
CA SER A 129 -15.70 -3.82 -0.05
C SER A 129 -17.13 -3.57 -0.51
N LEU A 130 -17.32 -2.98 -1.70
CA LEU A 130 -18.65 -2.76 -2.24
C LEU A 130 -19.39 -4.09 -2.46
N ALA A 131 -18.74 -5.07 -3.10
CA ALA A 131 -19.33 -6.37 -3.36
C ALA A 131 -19.75 -7.09 -2.07
N ILE A 132 -18.87 -7.15 -1.07
CA ILE A 132 -19.17 -7.83 0.19
C ILE A 132 -20.22 -7.09 1.02
N VAL A 133 -20.26 -5.76 1.00
CA VAL A 133 -21.28 -4.99 1.73
C VAL A 133 -22.66 -5.19 1.09
N VAL A 134 -22.75 -5.10 -0.23
CA VAL A 134 -24.00 -5.35 -0.96
C VAL A 134 -24.48 -6.78 -0.70
N ALA A 135 -23.61 -7.77 -0.86
CA ALA A 135 -23.94 -9.17 -0.61
C ALA A 135 -24.38 -9.41 0.84
N PHE A 136 -23.72 -8.80 1.83
CA PHE A 136 -24.08 -8.92 3.25
C PHE A 136 -25.47 -8.35 3.54
N VAL A 137 -25.76 -7.15 3.03
CA VAL A 137 -27.07 -6.50 3.21
C VAL A 137 -28.17 -7.30 2.53
N THR A 138 -27.95 -7.78 1.31
CA THR A 138 -28.90 -8.62 0.59
C THR A 138 -29.13 -9.96 1.30
N SER A 139 -28.07 -10.59 1.83
CA SER A 139 -28.18 -11.84 2.61
C SER A 139 -29.05 -11.66 3.85
N TRP A 140 -28.85 -10.56 4.58
CA TRP A 140 -29.69 -10.22 5.73
C TRP A 140 -31.13 -9.90 5.34
N ALA A 141 -31.33 -9.15 4.25
CA ALA A 141 -32.67 -8.84 3.76
C ALA A 141 -33.44 -10.12 3.38
N GLY A 142 -32.77 -11.10 2.78
CA GLY A 142 -33.34 -12.44 2.55
C GLY A 142 -33.70 -13.16 3.85
N THR A 143 -32.78 -13.18 4.81
CA THR A 143 -32.99 -13.81 6.14
C THR A 143 -34.16 -13.21 6.91
N LEU A 144 -34.40 -11.90 6.75
CA LEU A 144 -35.50 -11.17 7.36
C LEU A 144 -36.83 -11.28 6.58
N GLY A 145 -36.84 -12.00 5.45
CA GLY A 145 -38.03 -12.19 4.61
C GLY A 145 -38.41 -10.96 3.78
N LEU A 146 -37.48 -10.02 3.56
CA LEU A 146 -37.71 -8.87 2.68
C LEU A 146 -37.61 -9.25 1.19
N PHE A 147 -36.86 -10.31 0.89
CA PHE A 147 -36.69 -10.89 -0.45
C PHE A 147 -36.65 -12.42 -0.36
N GLU A 148 -37.08 -13.11 -1.42
CA GLU A 148 -36.93 -14.57 -1.56
C GLU A 148 -35.56 -14.92 -2.16
N VAL A 149 -34.48 -14.46 -1.52
CA VAL A 149 -33.11 -14.68 -1.99
C VAL A 149 -32.23 -15.07 -0.80
N GLU A 150 -31.59 -16.23 -0.87
CA GLU A 150 -30.62 -16.69 0.12
C GLU A 150 -29.25 -16.81 -0.55
N ILE A 151 -28.29 -15.96 -0.17
CA ILE A 151 -26.95 -15.91 -0.81
C ILE A 151 -25.79 -15.95 0.21
N TRP A 152 -26.02 -16.61 1.35
CA TRP A 152 -25.02 -16.68 2.43
C TRP A 152 -23.77 -17.45 2.03
N TRP A 153 -23.89 -18.48 1.18
CA TRP A 153 -22.76 -19.31 0.79
C TRP A 153 -21.91 -18.63 -0.30
N GLU A 154 -22.50 -17.93 -1.25
CA GLU A 154 -21.79 -17.09 -2.22
C GLU A 154 -21.07 -15.95 -1.51
N PHE A 155 -21.74 -15.32 -0.54
CA PHE A 155 -21.15 -14.28 0.28
C PHE A 155 -19.92 -14.79 1.08
N ALA A 156 -20.07 -15.92 1.78
CA ALA A 156 -18.99 -16.51 2.57
C ALA A 156 -17.80 -16.94 1.70
N THR A 157 -18.07 -17.56 0.56
CA THR A 157 -17.05 -17.98 -0.40
C THR A 157 -16.35 -16.78 -1.05
N LEU A 158 -17.10 -15.72 -1.39
CA LEU A 158 -16.54 -14.46 -1.88
C LEU A 158 -15.49 -13.90 -0.92
N ILE A 159 -15.82 -13.74 0.36
CA ILE A 159 -14.85 -13.23 1.35
C ILE A 159 -13.64 -14.17 1.47
N THR A 160 -13.89 -15.48 1.52
CA THR A 160 -12.83 -16.50 1.69
C THR A 160 -11.85 -16.49 0.53
N ILE A 161 -12.34 -16.44 -0.70
CA ILE A 161 -11.51 -16.40 -1.91
C ILE A 161 -10.77 -15.06 -1.99
N MET A 162 -11.40 -13.94 -1.64
CA MET A 162 -10.71 -12.64 -1.64
C MET A 162 -9.55 -12.60 -0.64
N LEU A 163 -9.71 -13.19 0.56
CA LEU A 163 -8.63 -13.36 1.53
C LEU A 163 -7.51 -14.24 0.99
N LEU A 164 -7.85 -15.34 0.31
CA LEU A 164 -6.87 -16.22 -0.32
C LEU A 164 -6.05 -15.48 -1.39
N CYS A 165 -6.72 -14.74 -2.28
CA CYS A 165 -6.07 -13.98 -3.33
C CYS A 165 -5.08 -12.96 -2.75
N HIS A 166 -5.50 -12.18 -1.76
CA HIS A 166 -4.62 -11.20 -1.10
C HIS A 166 -3.44 -11.86 -0.37
N TRP A 167 -3.69 -13.01 0.27
CA TRP A 167 -2.60 -13.76 0.89
C TRP A 167 -1.57 -14.22 -0.15
N LEU A 168 -2.01 -14.77 -1.28
CA LEU A 168 -1.14 -15.22 -2.36
C LEU A 168 -0.38 -14.07 -3.02
N GLU A 169 -1.06 -12.94 -3.25
CA GLU A 169 -0.46 -11.72 -3.78
C GLU A 169 0.65 -11.20 -2.87
N MET A 170 0.38 -11.04 -1.57
CA MET A 170 1.41 -10.54 -0.65
C MET A 170 2.56 -11.52 -0.49
N ARG A 171 2.29 -12.83 -0.52
CA ARG A 171 3.33 -13.87 -0.48
C ARG A 171 4.24 -13.80 -1.70
N SER A 172 3.69 -13.61 -2.90
CA SER A 172 4.48 -13.56 -4.13
C SER A 172 5.36 -12.29 -4.19
N ILE A 173 4.82 -11.14 -3.77
CA ILE A 173 5.57 -9.88 -3.68
C ILE A 173 6.72 -10.00 -2.68
N ALA A 174 6.45 -10.50 -1.46
CA ALA A 174 7.47 -10.64 -0.43
C ALA A 174 8.61 -11.58 -0.86
N GLN A 175 8.28 -12.65 -1.59
CA GLN A 175 9.28 -13.58 -2.12
C GLN A 175 10.18 -12.92 -3.17
N ALA A 176 9.61 -12.11 -4.07
CA ALA A 176 10.37 -11.40 -5.10
C ALA A 176 11.31 -10.35 -4.49
N GLN A 177 10.83 -9.56 -3.52
CA GLN A 177 11.63 -8.57 -2.80
C GLN A 177 12.78 -9.21 -2.02
N GLY A 178 12.54 -10.35 -1.36
CA GLY A 178 13.59 -11.08 -0.64
C GLY A 178 14.72 -11.55 -1.56
N ALA A 179 14.41 -11.99 -2.78
CA ALA A 179 15.42 -12.37 -3.76
C ALA A 179 16.25 -11.18 -4.25
N LEU A 180 15.60 -10.02 -4.50
CA LEU A 180 16.30 -8.79 -4.86
C LEU A 180 17.21 -8.29 -3.73
N ALA A 181 16.74 -8.36 -2.48
CA ALA A 181 17.54 -8.02 -1.31
C ALA A 181 18.76 -8.96 -1.16
N ALA A 182 18.59 -10.25 -1.42
CA ALA A 182 19.70 -11.20 -1.42
C ALA A 182 20.73 -10.87 -2.51
N LEU A 183 20.30 -10.49 -3.73
CA LEU A 183 21.21 -10.04 -4.78
C LEU A 183 21.93 -8.74 -4.41
N ALA A 184 21.22 -7.77 -3.82
CA ALA A 184 21.81 -6.53 -3.35
C ALA A 184 22.89 -6.78 -2.28
N ALA A 185 22.65 -7.70 -1.34
CA ALA A 185 23.61 -8.06 -0.31
C ALA A 185 24.86 -8.79 -0.84
N LEU A 186 24.87 -9.25 -2.11
CA LEU A 186 26.04 -9.82 -2.76
C LEU A 186 26.92 -8.77 -3.45
N LEU A 187 26.44 -7.53 -3.63
CA LEU A 187 27.22 -6.43 -4.20
C LEU A 187 28.18 -5.88 -3.13
N PRO A 188 29.49 -5.80 -3.41
CA PRO A 188 30.44 -5.19 -2.49
C PRO A 188 30.21 -3.67 -2.42
N ASP A 189 30.26 -3.08 -1.23
CA ASP A 189 30.09 -1.63 -1.07
C ASP A 189 31.34 -0.82 -1.48
N THR A 190 32.49 -1.50 -1.57
CA THR A 190 33.80 -0.90 -1.79
C THR A 190 34.66 -1.73 -2.75
N ALA A 191 35.65 -1.09 -3.36
CA ALA A 191 36.62 -1.73 -4.25
C ALA A 191 38.05 -1.27 -3.91
N GLU A 192 39.03 -2.13 -4.15
CA GLU A 192 40.46 -1.80 -4.06
C GLU A 192 40.95 -1.24 -5.40
N ARG A 193 41.05 0.09 -5.54
CA ARG A 193 41.62 0.76 -6.73
C ARG A 193 43.14 0.81 -6.64
N VAL A 194 43.82 0.56 -7.76
CA VAL A 194 45.27 0.69 -7.90
C VAL A 194 45.61 2.06 -8.47
N SER A 195 46.39 2.85 -7.73
CA SER A 195 46.94 4.14 -8.14
C SER A 195 48.47 4.09 -8.21
N GLU A 196 49.10 5.18 -8.66
CA GLU A 196 50.57 5.29 -8.70
C GLU A 196 51.22 5.21 -7.31
N ALA A 197 50.47 5.50 -6.25
CA ALA A 197 50.94 5.46 -4.86
C ALA A 197 50.72 4.11 -4.16
N GLY A 198 49.97 3.18 -4.78
CA GLY A 198 49.63 1.88 -4.20
C GLY A 198 48.14 1.52 -4.36
N THR A 199 47.64 0.62 -3.53
CA THR A 199 46.23 0.21 -3.53
C THR A 199 45.44 0.98 -2.48
N GLU A 200 44.28 1.53 -2.85
CA GLU A 200 43.38 2.26 -1.95
C GLU A 200 41.95 1.70 -2.02
N THR A 201 41.24 1.69 -0.88
CA THR A 201 39.84 1.25 -0.82
C THR A 201 38.93 2.44 -1.05
N VAL A 202 38.09 2.37 -2.07
CA VAL A 202 37.14 3.42 -2.45
C VAL A 202 35.72 2.87 -2.52
N PRO A 203 34.68 3.69 -2.25
CA PRO A 203 33.31 3.28 -2.50
C PRO A 203 33.11 3.05 -4.01
N LEU A 204 32.21 2.12 -4.38
CA LEU A 204 31.93 1.83 -5.80
C LEU A 204 31.53 3.09 -6.60
N SER A 205 30.85 4.05 -5.96
CA SER A 205 30.44 5.31 -6.57
C SER A 205 31.60 6.24 -6.97
N ALA A 206 32.80 6.02 -6.44
CA ALA A 206 34.00 6.80 -6.74
C ALA A 206 34.88 6.19 -7.83
N LEU A 207 34.51 5.03 -8.38
CA LEU A 207 35.21 4.40 -9.50
C LEU A 207 34.82 5.06 -10.83
N ALA A 208 35.82 5.32 -11.67
CA ALA A 208 35.63 5.84 -13.02
C ALA A 208 35.99 4.79 -14.08
N LEU A 209 35.47 4.99 -15.29
CA LEU A 209 35.85 4.19 -16.46
C LEU A 209 37.36 4.37 -16.73
N GLY A 210 38.09 3.25 -16.69
CA GLY A 210 39.54 3.21 -16.88
C GLY A 210 40.36 2.97 -15.60
N ASP A 211 39.72 2.99 -14.42
CA ASP A 211 40.38 2.64 -13.16
C ASP A 211 40.84 1.16 -13.15
N LEU A 212 42.05 0.90 -12.64
CA LEU A 212 42.50 -0.46 -12.36
C LEU A 212 42.03 -0.88 -10.96
N VAL A 213 41.39 -2.03 -10.86
CA VAL A 213 40.89 -2.59 -9.59
C VAL A 213 41.58 -3.91 -9.30
N LEU A 214 42.02 -4.09 -8.05
CA LEU A 214 42.62 -5.33 -7.58
C LEU A 214 41.54 -6.25 -7.01
N VAL A 215 41.38 -7.43 -7.61
CA VAL A 215 40.48 -8.48 -7.11
C VAL A 215 41.31 -9.65 -6.62
N ARG A 216 41.29 -9.90 -5.29
CA ARG A 216 42.00 -11.03 -4.68
C ARG A 216 41.17 -12.32 -4.84
N PRO A 217 41.81 -13.50 -4.86
CA PRO A 217 41.08 -14.77 -4.86
C PRO A 217 40.10 -14.84 -3.68
N GLY A 218 38.81 -15.03 -3.97
CA GLY A 218 37.73 -15.03 -2.96
C GLY A 218 37.19 -13.64 -2.57
N GLY A 219 37.76 -12.56 -3.11
CA GLY A 219 37.18 -11.22 -3.08
C GLY A 219 35.97 -11.10 -4.01
N ARG A 220 35.15 -10.08 -3.77
CA ARG A 220 33.92 -9.78 -4.50
C ARG A 220 34.05 -8.44 -5.20
#